data_AF-W6N908-F1
#
_entry.id   AF-W6N908-F1
#
_cell.length_a   1.000
_cell.length_b   1.000
_cell.length_c   1.000
_cell.angle_alpha   90.00
_cell.angle_beta   90.00
_cell.angle_gamma   90.00
#
_symmetry.space_group_name_H-M   'P 1'
#
loop_
_entity.id
_entity.type
_entity.pdbx_description
1 polymer ?
#
loop_
_entity_poly.entity_id
_entity_poly.type
_entity_poly.pdbx_seq_one_letter_code
_entity_poly.pdbx_strand_id
1 'polypeptide(L)' 'GVLEVFQRGEFIGVIRRGELFGELSVLHHCRRTATIKAFRSCRMWAIERTAFHSVMVATTREKRKSVIEYLKKLVFAMVF' A
#
# COMPACT_ATOMS: atom_id res chain seq x y z
N GLY A 1 -14.55 -15.02 -3.37
CA GLY A 1 -14.05 -14.81 -4.72
C GLY A 1 -12.68 -15.44 -4.85
N VAL A 2 -12.38 -16.01 -6.01
CA VAL A 2 -11.04 -16.49 -6.39
C VAL A 2 -10.66 -15.75 -7.66
N LEU A 3 -9.44 -15.22 -7.69
CA LEU A 3 -8.88 -14.55 -8.86
C LEU A 3 -7.73 -15.37 -9.40
N GLU A 4 -7.56 -15.35 -10.71
CA GLU A 4 -6.42 -15.93 -11.41
C GLU A 4 -5.48 -14.83 -11.87
N VAL A 5 -4.19 -15.10 -11.75
CA VAL A 5 -3.11 -14.18 -12.10
C VAL A 5 -2.44 -14.69 -13.37
N PHE A 6 -2.35 -13.82 -14.37
CA PHE A 6 -1.70 -14.10 -15.62
C PHE A 6 -0.57 -13.10 -15.88
N GLN A 7 0.60 -13.58 -16.29
CA GLN A 7 1.71 -12.73 -16.71
C GLN A 7 2.14 -13.13 -18.11
N ARG A 8 2.14 -12.17 -19.06
CA ARG A 8 2.44 -12.44 -20.48
C ARG A 8 1.58 -13.56 -21.10
N GLY A 9 0.35 -13.75 -20.61
CA GLY A 9 -0.57 -14.79 -21.06
C GLY A 9 -0.48 -16.10 -20.27
N GLU A 10 0.62 -16.33 -19.54
CA GLU A 10 0.84 -17.52 -18.73
C GLU A 10 0.12 -17.42 -17.38
N PHE A 11 -0.53 -18.51 -16.95
CA PHE A 11 -1.11 -18.60 -15.61
C PHE A 11 0.01 -18.79 -14.58
N ILE A 12 0.07 -17.92 -13.58
CA ILE A 12 1.14 -17.94 -12.56
C ILE A 12 0.61 -18.18 -11.14
N GLY A 13 -0.70 -18.16 -10.93
CA GLY A 13 -1.26 -18.46 -9.61
C GLY A 13 -2.66 -17.90 -9.37
N VAL A 14 -3.10 -18.01 -8.12
CA VAL A 14 -4.42 -17.55 -7.67
C VAL A 14 -4.30 -16.59 -6.50
N ILE A 15 -5.25 -15.67 -6.41
CA ILE A 15 -5.45 -14.77 -5.26
C ILE A 15 -6.78 -15.11 -4.61
N ARG A 16 -6.72 -15.35 -3.30
CA ARG A 16 -7.83 -15.75 -2.45
C ARG A 16 -8.36 -14.56 -1.66
N ARG A 17 -9.48 -14.79 -0.99
CA ARG A 17 -10.12 -13.78 -0.14
C ARG A 17 -9.17 -13.37 0.99
N GLY A 18 -9.02 -12.06 1.19
CA GLY A 18 -8.16 -11.48 2.21
C GLY A 18 -6.77 -11.08 1.70
N GLU A 19 -6.39 -11.53 0.51
CA GLU A 19 -5.14 -11.14 -0.12
C GLU A 19 -5.28 -9.81 -0.87
N LEU A 20 -4.20 -9.02 -0.86
CA LEU A 20 -4.07 -7.75 -1.55
C LEU A 20 -3.41 -7.97 -2.92
N PHE A 21 -3.75 -7.13 -3.90
CA PHE A 21 -3.02 -7.06 -5.16
C PHE A 21 -3.08 -5.65 -5.76
N GLY A 22 -2.13 -5.34 -6.66
CA GLY A 22 -2.03 -4.04 -7.32
C GLY A 22 -1.26 -2.99 -6.53
N GLU A 23 -0.72 -3.37 -5.37
CA GLU A 23 0.10 -2.56 -4.47
C GLU A 23 1.36 -2.02 -5.14
N LEU A 24 2.00 -2.80 -6.03
CA LEU A 24 3.17 -2.36 -6.77
C LEU A 24 2.90 -1.10 -7.59
N SER A 25 1.71 -1.02 -8.22
CA SER A 25 1.35 0.14 -9.01
C SER A 25 1.28 1.40 -8.14
N VAL A 26 0.73 1.27 -6.93
CA VAL A 26 0.57 2.35 -5.97
C VAL A 26 1.92 2.78 -5.39
N LEU A 27 2.78 1.83 -5.03
CA LEU A 27 4.07 2.08 -4.39
C LEU A 27 5.14 2.59 -5.37
N HIS A 28 5.26 1.95 -6.53
CA HIS A 28 6.40 2.15 -7.44
C HIS A 28 6.05 2.92 -8.71
N HIS A 29 4.82 3.42 -8.83
CA HIS A 29 4.36 4.12 -10.04
C HIS A 29 4.54 3.29 -11.32
N CYS A 30 4.54 1.96 -11.20
CA CYS A 30 4.72 1.05 -12.32
C CYS A 30 3.38 0.73 -13.01
N ARG A 31 3.46 0.36 -14.29
CA ARG A 31 2.31 -0.19 -15.03
C ARG A 31 1.93 -1.57 -14.49
N ARG A 32 0.71 -2.03 -14.81
CA ARG A 32 0.24 -3.38 -14.44
C ARG A 32 1.25 -4.43 -14.92
N THR A 33 1.75 -5.22 -13.98
CA THR A 33 2.76 -6.28 -14.22
C THR A 33 2.13 -7.64 -14.52
N ALA A 34 0.86 -7.82 -14.18
CA ALA A 34 0.06 -9.01 -14.41
C ALA A 34 -1.41 -8.63 -14.67
N THR A 35 -2.13 -9.54 -15.31
CA THR A 35 -3.57 -9.47 -15.57
C THR A 35 -4.30 -10.32 -14.55
N ILE A 36 -5.28 -9.74 -13.88
CA ILE A 36 -6.10 -10.42 -12.88
C ILE A 36 -7.47 -10.71 -13.50
N LYS A 37 -7.93 -11.96 -13.42
CA LYS A 37 -9.25 -12.37 -13.90
C LYS A 37 -10.05 -12.99 -12.76
N ALA A 38 -11.34 -12.66 -12.67
CA ALA A 38 -12.22 -13.29 -11.69
C ALA A 38 -12.61 -14.69 -12.19
N PHE A 39 -12.20 -15.74 -11.47
CA PHE A 39 -12.60 -17.11 -11.77
C PHE A 39 -14.03 -17.43 -11.28
N ARG A 40 -14.43 -16.77 -10.18
CA ARG A 40 -15.79 -16.83 -9.61
C ARG A 40 -16.26 -15.44 -9.25
N SER A 41 -17.55 -15.30 -8.90
CA SER A 41 -18.07 -14.05 -8.37
C SER A 41 -17.23 -13.53 -7.20
N CYS A 42 -16.78 -12.28 -7.33
CA CYS A 42 -15.89 -11.60 -6.40
C CYS A 42 -16.49 -10.26 -6.00
N ARG A 43 -16.35 -9.91 -4.72
CA ARG A 43 -16.57 -8.55 -4.22
C ARG A 43 -15.25 -8.08 -3.62
N MET A 44 -14.88 -6.84 -3.92
CA MET A 44 -13.54 -6.33 -3.70
C MET A 44 -13.63 -4.91 -3.18
N TRP A 45 -12.65 -4.54 -2.36
CA TRP A 45 -12.43 -3.16 -1.98
C TRP A 45 -11.35 -2.59 -2.88
N ALA A 46 -11.55 -1.37 -3.35
CA ALA A 46 -10.56 -0.63 -4.11
C ALA A 46 -10.30 0.71 -3.41
N ILE A 47 -9.06 1.15 -3.47
CA ILE A 47 -8.64 2.47 -3.00
C ILE A 47 -7.98 3.20 -4.16
N GLU A 48 -8.32 4.47 -4.33
CA GLU A 48 -7.68 5.32 -5.33
C GLU A 48 -6.24 5.66 -4.89
N ARG A 49 -5.32 5.80 -5.86
CA ARG A 49 -3.93 6.17 -5.61
C ARG A 49 -3.81 7.47 -4.80
N THR A 50 -4.61 8.48 -5.12
CA THR A 50 -4.61 9.80 -4.46
C THR A 50 -5.02 9.69 -2.99
N ALA A 51 -6.05 8.88 -2.71
CA ALA A 51 -6.51 8.58 -1.35
C ALA A 51 -5.43 7.83 -0.56
N PHE A 52 -4.84 6.78 -1.15
CA PHE A 52 -3.73 6.06 -0.51
C PHE A 52 -2.55 6.98 -0.20
N HIS A 53 -2.13 7.80 -1.16
CA HIS A 53 -1.01 8.73 -0.99
C HIS A 53 -1.29 9.77 0.10
N SER A 54 -2.50 10.31 0.14
CA SER A 54 -2.93 11.27 1.17
C SER A 54 -2.83 10.68 2.57
N VAL A 55 -3.29 9.44 2.77
CA VAL A 55 -3.18 8.72 4.05
C VAL A 55 -1.71 8.47 4.42
N MET A 56 -0.88 8.05 3.46
CA MET A 56 0.55 7.80 3.67
C MET A 56 1.30 9.08 4.08
N VAL A 57 1.02 10.21 3.41
CA VAL A 57 1.63 11.51 3.72
C VAL A 57 1.20 11.98 5.11
N ALA A 58 -0.09 11.89 5.43
CA ALA A 58 -0.61 12.28 6.74
C ALA A 58 0.04 11.47 7.86
N THR A 59 0.11 10.14 7.69
CA THR A 59 0.74 9.23 8.67
C THR A 59 2.24 9.51 8.83
N THR A 60 2.94 9.75 7.72
CA THR A 60 4.38 10.07 7.74
C THR A 60 4.64 11.40 8.42
N ARG A 61 3.79 12.41 8.16
CA ARG A 61 3.88 13.73 8.80
C ARG A 61 3.70 13.61 10.31
N GLU A 62 2.74 12.82 10.75
CA GLU A 62 2.48 12.65 12.19
C GLU A 62 3.64 11.95 12.90
N LYS A 63 4.17 10.87 12.32
CA LYS A 63 5.40 10.22 12.83
C LYS A 63 6.60 11.17 12.89
N ARG A 64 6.77 12.06 11.90
CA ARG A 64 7.85 13.06 11.92
C ARG A 64 7.68 14.06 13.05
N LYS A 65 6.45 14.54 13.29
CA LYS A 65 6.18 15.46 14.40
C LYS A 65 6.52 14.83 15.75
N SER A 66 6.09 13.59 15.99
CA SER A 66 6.36 12.92 17.27
C SER A 66 7.86 12.73 17.51
N VAL A 67 8.62 12.39 16.48
CA VAL A 67 10.09 12.30 16.56
C VAL A 67 10.72 13.65 16.87
N ILE A 68 10.29 14.72 16.19
CA ILE A 68 10.83 16.07 16.44
C ILE A 68 10.52 16.54 17.86
N GLU A 69 9.31 16.29 18.36
CA GLU A 69 8.93 16.67 19.72
C GLU A 69 9.78 15.94 20.77
N TYR A 70 10.04 14.64 20.55
CA TYR A 70 10.91 13.86 21.41
C TYR A 70 12.35 14.40 21.41
N LEU A 71 12.93 14.69 20.24
CA LEU A 71 14.27 15.25 20.14
C LEU A 71 14.38 16.62 20.81
N LYS A 72 13.36 17.48 20.69
CA LYS A 72 13.33 18.78 21.39
C LYS A 72 13.39 18.62 22.91
N LYS A 73 12.66 17.65 23.48
CA LYS A 73 12.69 17.36 24.92
C LYS A 73 14.07 16.91 25.38
N LEU A 74 14.74 16.06 24.60
CA LEU A 74 16.09 15.59 24.92
C LEU A 74 17.15 16.68 24.82
N VAL A 75 17.14 17.47 23.74
CA VAL A 75 18.09 18.57 23.57
C VAL A 75 17.92 19.60 24.69
N PHE A 76 16.69 19.91 25.08
CA PHE A 76 16.42 20.78 26.22
C PHE A 76 16.96 20.18 27.52
N ALA A 77 16.80 18.87 27.75
CA ALA A 77 17.30 18.19 28.95
C ALA A 77 18.84 18.06 29.01
N MET A 78 19.55 18.18 27.89
CA MET A 78 21.03 18.14 27.84
C MET A 78 21.69 19.51 28.05
N VAL A 79 20.91 20.60 28.01
CA VAL A 79 21.40 21.99 28.13
C VAL A 79 21.26 22.54 29.56
N PHE A 80 20.73 21.73 30.49
CA PHE A 80 20.75 21.95 31.94
C PHE A 80 21.59 20.86 32.61
#